data_AF-A0A2G2UV18-F1
#
_entry.id   AF-A0A2G2UV18-F1
#
_cell.length_a   1.000
_cell.length_b   1.000
_cell.length_c   1.000
_cell.angle_alpha   90.00
_cell.angle_beta   90.00
_cell.angle_gamma   90.00
#
_symmetry.space_group_name_H-M   'P 1'
#
loop_
_entity.id
_entity.type
_entity.pdbx_description
1 polymer ?
#
loop_
_entity_poly.entity_id
_entity_poly.type
_entity_poly.pdbx_seq_one_letter_code
_entity_poly.pdbx_strand_id
1 'polypeptide(L)'
;MLPESINGQPNYYAILNVPNYSDDQQVMLNNFKSLMKLLRSNTRDYSRLANEAFMLVMRAYGVLANPSDKVRFDDELRNAVNDGRRELFEPDADGPF
;
A
#
# COMPACT_ATOMS: atom_id res chain seq x y z
N MET A 1 -8.55 -4.38 10.76
CA MET A 1 -8.10 -4.38 9.35
C MET A 1 -7.43 -3.04 9.09
N LEU A 2 -6.26 -3.04 8.44
CA LEU A 2 -5.57 -1.80 8.04
C LEU A 2 -6.19 -1.30 6.72
N PRO A 3 -6.17 0.02 6.46
CA PRO A 3 -6.87 0.59 5.31
C PRO A 3 -6.22 0.14 3.99
N GLU A 4 -7.06 -0.12 2.98
CA GLU A 4 -6.62 -0.48 1.62
C GLU A 4 -5.97 0.71 0.89
N SER A 5 -6.28 1.94 1.33
CA SER A 5 -5.75 3.20 0.83
C SER A 5 -5.47 4.20 1.97
N ILE A 6 -4.41 5.00 1.83
CA ILE A 6 -3.85 5.94 2.79
C ILE A 6 -3.77 7.30 2.08
N ASN A 7 -4.56 8.30 2.48
CA ASN A 7 -4.56 9.63 1.85
C ASN A 7 -4.66 9.60 0.31
N GLY A 8 -5.47 8.69 -0.25
CA GLY A 8 -5.61 8.51 -1.70
C GLY A 8 -4.48 7.74 -2.38
N GLN A 9 -3.45 7.30 -1.63
CA GLN A 9 -2.43 6.38 -2.10
C GLN A 9 -2.76 4.94 -1.70
N PRO A 10 -2.51 3.95 -2.55
CA PRO A 10 -2.76 2.56 -2.20
C PRO A 10 -1.76 2.06 -1.15
N ASN A 11 -2.17 1.10 -0.33
CA ASN A 11 -1.24 0.46 0.60
C ASN A 11 -0.19 -0.39 -0.14
N TYR A 12 1.05 0.10 -0.22
CA TYR A 12 2.14 -0.58 -0.93
C TYR A 12 2.51 -1.95 -0.35
N TYR A 13 2.29 -2.20 0.95
CA TYR A 13 2.49 -3.53 1.54
C TYR A 13 1.45 -4.53 1.02
N ALA A 14 0.19 -4.09 0.91
CA ALA A 14 -0.88 -4.91 0.35
C ALA A 14 -0.63 -5.20 -1.15
N ILE A 15 -0.13 -4.22 -1.91
CA ILE A 15 0.23 -4.42 -3.32
C ILE A 15 1.32 -5.47 -3.49
N LEU A 16 2.35 -5.47 -2.64
CA LEU A 16 3.41 -6.49 -2.66
C LEU A 16 3.02 -7.79 -1.93
N ASN A 17 1.79 -7.88 -1.42
CA ASN A 17 1.31 -9.02 -0.65
C ASN A 17 2.27 -9.41 0.50
N VAL A 18 2.70 -8.41 1.28
CA VAL A 18 3.55 -8.59 2.45
C VAL A 18 2.88 -8.02 3.71
N PRO A 19 3.27 -8.47 4.91
CA PRO A 19 2.78 -7.86 6.14
C PRO A 19 3.11 -6.36 6.19
N ASN A 20 2.18 -5.57 6.73
CA ASN A 20 2.41 -4.15 6.95
C ASN A 20 3.61 -3.94 7.86
N TYR A 21 4.41 -2.90 7.58
CA TYR A 21 5.65 -2.59 8.28
C TYR A 21 6.70 -3.70 8.24
N SER A 22 6.62 -4.65 7.30
CA SER A 22 7.68 -5.64 7.13
C SER A 22 9.01 -4.95 6.85
N ASP A 23 10.08 -5.43 7.47
CA ASP A 23 11.46 -5.03 7.18
C ASP A 23 12.21 -6.10 6.37
N ASP A 24 11.53 -7.20 6.00
CA ASP A 24 12.12 -8.32 5.28
C ASP A 24 12.25 -8.02 3.78
N GLN A 25 13.38 -7.39 3.44
CA GLN A 25 13.71 -6.97 2.07
C GLN A 25 13.77 -8.15 1.08
N GLN A 26 14.14 -9.35 1.55
CA GLN A 26 14.18 -10.54 0.70
C GLN A 26 12.77 -10.99 0.31
N VAL A 27 11.85 -10.99 1.26
CA VAL A 27 10.44 -11.32 0.99
C VAL A 27 9.81 -10.30 0.04
N MET A 28 10.07 -9.00 0.24
CA MET A 28 9.59 -7.95 -0.67
C MET A 28 10.10 -8.14 -2.11
N LEU A 29 11.40 -8.40 -2.26
CA LEU A 29 12.03 -8.64 -3.56
C LEU A 29 11.45 -9.89 -4.25
N ASN A 30 11.25 -10.98 -3.51
CA ASN A 30 10.70 -12.23 -4.04
C ASN A 30 9.26 -12.07 -4.51
N ASN A 31 8.43 -11.36 -3.75
CA ASN A 31 7.06 -11.08 -4.13
C ASN A 31 6.98 -10.14 -5.32
N PHE A 32 7.80 -9.08 -5.34
CA PHE A 32 7.92 -8.18 -6.50
C PHE A 32 8.26 -8.95 -7.78
N LYS A 33 9.30 -9.81 -7.76
CA LYS A 33 9.70 -10.62 -8.92
C LYS A 33 8.57 -11.54 -9.38
N SER A 34 7.84 -12.15 -8.44
CA SER A 34 6.73 -13.06 -8.74
C SER A 34 5.56 -12.33 -9.41
N LEU A 35 5.18 -11.16 -8.87
CA LEU A 35 4.12 -10.31 -9.45
C LEU A 35 4.51 -9.81 -10.84
N MET A 36 5.75 -9.34 -11.01
CA MET A 36 6.25 -8.88 -12.31
C MET A 36 6.25 -9.99 -13.36
N LYS A 37 6.60 -11.22 -12.97
CA LYS A 37 6.52 -12.39 -13.86
C LYS A 37 5.08 -12.68 -14.26
N LEU A 38 4.16 -12.68 -13.31
CA LEU A 38 2.72 -12.92 -13.55
C LEU A 38 2.13 -11.88 -14.52
N LEU A 39 2.42 -10.60 -14.26
CA LEU A 39 1.94 -9.49 -15.10
C LEU A 39 2.50 -9.61 -16.53
N ARG A 40 3.80 -9.88 -16.68
CA ARG A 40 4.44 -10.06 -18.00
C ARG A 40 3.97 -11.31 -18.76
N SER A 41 3.54 -12.37 -18.06
CA SER A 41 2.94 -13.53 -18.73
C SER A 41 1.52 -13.29 -19.23
N ASN A 42 0.80 -12.33 -18.63
CA ASN A 42 -0.57 -11.98 -18.98
C ASN A 42 -0.68 -10.80 -19.96
N THR A 43 0.44 -10.17 -20.37
CA THR A 43 0.46 -9.02 -21.29
C THR A 43 0.32 -9.39 -22.77
N ARG A 44 -0.18 -10.58 -23.14
CA ARG A 44 -0.33 -10.97 -24.55
C ARG A 44 -1.19 -9.98 -25.36
N ASP A 45 -2.05 -9.20 -24.68
CA ASP A 45 -2.86 -8.11 -25.24
C ASP A 45 -2.58 -6.72 -24.63
N TYR A 46 -1.55 -6.57 -23.78
CA TYR A 46 -1.18 -5.29 -23.12
C TYR A 46 -2.40 -4.45 -22.68
N SER A 47 -3.35 -5.08 -21.99
CA SER A 47 -4.54 -4.35 -21.53
C SER A 47 -4.10 -3.19 -20.63
N ARG A 48 -4.82 -2.06 -20.74
CA ARG A 48 -4.58 -0.87 -19.90
C ARG A 48 -4.47 -1.24 -18.42
N LEU A 49 -5.30 -2.17 -17.96
CA LEU A 49 -5.31 -2.69 -16.60
C LEU A 49 -4.01 -3.39 -16.21
N ALA A 50 -3.45 -4.24 -17.09
CA ALA A 50 -2.18 -4.91 -16.81
C ALA A 50 -1.01 -3.92 -16.70
N ASN A 51 -1.03 -2.86 -17.50
CA ASN A 51 -0.05 -1.78 -17.42
C ASN A 51 -0.20 -0.96 -16.12
N GLU A 52 -1.43 -0.63 -15.73
CA GLU A 52 -1.72 0.05 -14.46
C GLU A 52 -1.24 -0.78 -13.26
N ALA A 53 -1.55 -2.09 -13.24
CA ALA A 53 -1.08 -3.01 -12.22
C ALA A 53 0.47 -3.11 -12.19
N PHE A 54 1.11 -3.13 -13.36
CA PHE A 54 2.57 -3.14 -13.47
C PHE A 54 3.20 -1.89 -12.86
N MET A 55 2.69 -0.71 -13.21
CA MET A 55 3.16 0.56 -12.63
C MET A 55 2.94 0.62 -11.12
N LEU A 56 1.82 0.08 -10.64
CA LEU A 56 1.49 0.01 -9.22
C LEU A 56 2.49 -0.84 -8.44
N VAL A 57 2.81 -2.05 -8.95
CA VAL A 57 3.78 -2.98 -8.33
C VAL A 57 5.18 -2.38 -8.34
N MET A 58 5.59 -1.72 -9.44
CA MET A 58 6.89 -1.02 -9.50
C MET A 58 6.99 0.12 -8.48
N ARG A 59 5.94 0.94 -8.37
CA ARG A 59 5.91 2.04 -7.40
C ARG A 59 5.97 1.51 -5.96
N ALA A 60 5.19 0.49 -5.65
CA ALA A 60 5.16 -0.12 -4.32
C ALA A 60 6.53 -0.63 -3.90
N TYR A 61 7.21 -1.39 -4.77
CA TYR A 61 8.55 -1.87 -4.51
C TYR A 61 9.58 -0.72 -4.42
N GLY A 62 9.48 0.28 -5.30
CA GLY A 62 10.38 1.44 -5.27
C GLY A 62 10.35 2.20 -3.94
N VAL A 63 9.15 2.41 -3.37
CA VAL A 63 8.98 3.05 -2.06
C VAL A 63 9.48 2.14 -0.93
N LEU A 64 9.09 0.88 -0.92
CA LEU A 64 9.39 -0.03 0.20
C LEU A 64 10.85 -0.52 0.23
N ALA A 65 11.53 -0.55 -0.92
CA ALA A 65 12.94 -0.91 -1.01
C ALA A 65 13.89 0.26 -0.67
N ASN A 66 13.39 1.50 -0.69
CA ASN A 66 14.16 2.67 -0.26
C ASN A 66 13.85 2.97 1.22
N PRO A 67 14.85 2.89 2.14
CA PRO A 67 14.60 3.11 3.55
C PRO A 67 14.05 4.50 3.86
N SER A 68 14.50 5.55 3.16
CA SER A 68 14.03 6.92 3.38
C SER A 68 12.57 7.10 2.96
N ASP A 69 12.18 6.52 1.82
CA ASP A 69 10.80 6.61 1.33
C ASP A 69 9.86 5.70 2.14
N LYS A 70 10.33 4.50 2.52
CA LYS A 70 9.61 3.59 3.41
C LYS A 70 9.27 4.24 4.75
N VAL A 71 10.22 4.92 5.39
CA VAL A 71 9.97 5.60 6.68
C VAL A 71 8.86 6.65 6.54
N ARG A 72 8.92 7.48 5.50
CA ARG A 72 7.88 8.49 5.24
C ARG A 72 6.52 7.84 5.01
N PHE A 73 6.48 6.80 4.20
CA PHE A 73 5.26 6.05 3.93
C PHE A 73 4.70 5.36 5.18
N ASP A 74 5.56 4.80 6.03
CA ASP A 74 5.18 4.16 7.29
C ASP A 74 4.55 5.18 8.25
N ASP A 75 5.09 6.39 8.31
CA ASP A 75 4.54 7.48 9.12
C ASP A 75 3.19 7.96 8.57
N GLU A 76 3.04 8.11 7.25
CA GLU A 76 1.76 8.42 6.62
C GLU A 76 0.72 7.33 6.90
N LEU A 77 1.10 6.05 6.81
CA LEU A 77 0.23 4.91 7.12
C LEU A 77 -0.23 4.94 8.58
N ARG A 78 0.68 5.21 9.53
CA ARG A 78 0.32 5.35 10.95
C ARG A 78 -0.63 6.52 11.18
N ASN A 79 -0.37 7.65 10.53
CA ASN A 79 -1.21 8.84 10.66
C ASN A 79 -2.62 8.61 10.11
N ALA A 80 -2.77 7.99 8.94
CA ALA A 80 -4.10 7.70 8.38
C ALA A 80 -4.90 6.72 9.25
N VAL A 81 -4.25 5.73 9.87
CA VAL A 81 -4.90 4.82 10.82
C VAL A 81 -5.36 5.56 12.08
N ASN A 82 -4.57 6.54 12.54
CA ASN A 82 -4.92 7.36 13.70
C ASN A 82 -6.00 8.40 13.38
N ASP A 83 -6.01 8.94 12.16
CA ASP A 83 -6.98 9.92 11.67
C ASP A 83 -8.36 9.27 11.46
N GLY A 84 -8.41 8.14 10.75
CA GLY A 84 -9.66 7.35 10.63
C GLY A 84 -10.18 6.80 11.96
N ARG A 85 -9.32 6.71 12.99
CA ARG A 85 -9.75 6.43 14.37
C ARG A 85 -10.31 7.66 15.09
N ARG A 86 -9.90 8.87 14.74
CA ARG A 86 -10.46 10.10 15.31
C ARG A 86 -11.87 10.35 14.78
N GLU A 87 -12.10 10.13 13.48
CA GLU A 87 -13.44 10.24 12.88
C GLU A 87 -14.46 9.23 13.46
N LEU A 88 -14.00 8.06 13.92
CA LEU A 88 -14.85 7.05 14.57
C LEU A 88 -15.14 7.33 16.06
N PHE A 89 -14.45 8.29 16.68
CA PHE A 89 -14.52 8.60 18.11
C PHE A 89 -14.71 10.09 18.41
N GLU A 90 -15.28 10.87 17.50
CA GLU A 90 -15.95 12.10 17.88
C GLU A 90 -17.35 11.72 18.40
N PRO A 91 -17.62 11.75 19.72
CA PRO A 91 -19.01 11.81 20.15
C PRO A 91 -19.56 13.11 19.56
N ASP A 92 -20.62 12.99 18.75
CA ASP A 92 -21.44 14.14 18.40
C ASP A 92 -21.65 14.96 19.66
N ALA A 93 -21.01 16.12 19.73
CA ALA A 93 -21.23 17.09 20.78
C ALA A 93 -22.58 17.78 20.53
N ASP A 94 -23.64 16.96 20.49
CA ASP A 94 -25.04 17.36 20.51
C ASP A 94 -25.85 16.21 21.12
N GLY A 95 -25.69 16.04 22.44
CA GLY A 95 -26.67 15.31 23.24
C GLY A 95 -27.80 16.29 23.61
N PRO A 96 -29.08 15.94 23.38
CA PRO A 96 -30.18 16.82 23.76
C PRO A 96 -30.36 16.75 25.28
N PHE A 97 -30.37 17.88 25.98
CA PHE A 97 -31.26 18.21 27.12
C PHE A 97 -31.07 19.69 27.50
#